data_AF-A0A438VEG4-F1
#
_entry.id   AF-A0A438VEG4-F1
#
_cell.length_a   1.000
_cell.length_b   1.000
_cell.length_c   1.000
_cell.angle_alpha   90.00
_cell.angle_beta   90.00
_cell.angle_gamma   90.00
#
_symmetry.space_group_name_H-M   'P 1'
#
loop_
_entity.id
_entity.type
_entity.pdbx_description
1 polymer ?
#
loop_
_entity_poly.entity_id
_entity_poly.type
_entity_poly.pdbx_seq_one_letter_code
_entity_poly.pdbx_strand_id
1 'polypeptide(L)' 'QIQKELGTDKQRDEDLNQYYQKLESVKPFLKEEAFKEIKKQIDRLSRTHADSSDSATLQNYVETMLDVPFGQYEKKAL' A
#
# COMPACT_ATOMS: atom_id res chain seq x y z
N GLN A 1 -23.53 -7.04 15.57
CA GLN A 1 -23.23 -6.04 14.51
C GLN A 1 -22.05 -5.15 14.93
N ILE A 2 -22.04 -4.60 16.14
CA ILE A 2 -20.95 -3.73 16.66
C ILE A 2 -19.56 -4.42 16.72
N GLN A 3 -19.46 -5.70 17.13
CA GLN A 3 -18.16 -6.37 17.24
C GLN A 3 -17.46 -6.65 15.90
N LYS A 4 -18.23 -6.81 14.82
CA LYS A 4 -17.70 -7.15 13.49
C LYS A 4 -17.14 -5.91 12.79
N GLU A 5 -17.79 -4.76 12.98
CA GLU A 5 -17.32 -3.45 12.49
C GLU A 5 -16.02 -3.04 13.18
N LEU A 6 -15.94 -3.15 14.52
CA LEU A 6 -14.71 -2.86 15.29
C LEU A 6 -13.49 -3.70 14.86
N GLY A 7 -13.70 -4.98 14.56
CA GLY A 7 -12.62 -5.86 14.08
C GLY A 7 -12.16 -5.53 12.65
N THR A 8 -13.08 -5.06 11.82
CA THR A 8 -12.80 -4.70 10.41
C THR A 8 -12.03 -3.39 10.33
N ASP A 9 -12.40 -2.40 11.14
CA ASP A 9 -11.69 -1.11 11.20
C ASP A 9 -10.25 -1.28 11.69
N LYS A 10 -10.05 -2.11 12.73
CA LYS A 10 -8.72 -2.37 13.26
C LYS A 10 -7.81 -3.09 12.25
N GLN A 11 -8.31 -4.11 11.55
CA GLN A 11 -7.53 -4.80 10.52
C GLN A 11 -7.13 -3.85 9.39
N ARG A 12 -8.07 -3.00 8.97
CA ARG A 12 -7.83 -2.01 7.92
C ARG A 12 -6.76 -0.99 8.32
N ASP A 13 -6.78 -0.50 9.56
CA ASP A 13 -5.76 0.41 10.06
C ASP A 13 -4.37 -0.26 10.12
N GLU A 14 -4.32 -1.53 10.50
CA GLU A 14 -3.09 -2.33 10.47
C GLU A 14 -2.55 -2.49 9.05
N ASP A 15 -3.39 -2.81 8.06
CA ASP A 15 -2.99 -2.95 6.65
C ASP A 15 -2.48 -1.61 6.07
N LEU A 16 -3.17 -0.50 6.35
CA LEU A 16 -2.73 0.84 5.93
C LEU A 16 -1.35 1.20 6.51
N ASN A 17 -1.13 0.90 7.79
CA ASN A 17 0.16 1.11 8.43
C ASN A 17 1.27 0.27 7.78
N GLN A 18 0.98 -0.98 7.43
CA GLN A 18 1.93 -1.83 6.70
C GLN A 18 2.27 -1.26 5.33
N TYR A 19 1.30 -0.70 4.59
CA TYR A 19 1.58 -0.06 3.30
C TYR A 19 2.50 1.16 3.43
N TYR A 20 2.29 2.03 4.43
CA TYR A 20 3.21 3.15 4.68
C TYR A 20 4.62 2.67 5.06
N GLN A 21 4.73 1.64 5.91
CA GLN A 21 6.02 1.07 6.29
C GLN A 21 6.77 0.48 5.09
N LYS A 22 6.08 -0.30 4.24
CA LYS A 22 6.64 -0.82 2.99
C LYS A 22 7.11 0.31 2.08
N LEU A 23 6.29 1.34 1.88
CA LEU A 23 6.65 2.50 1.05
C LEU A 23 7.93 3.21 1.53
N GLU A 24 8.06 3.46 2.84
CA GLU A 24 9.28 4.06 3.39
C GLU A 24 10.50 3.14 3.22
N SER A 25 10.32 1.81 3.33
CA SER A 25 11.42 0.85 3.15
C SER A 25 12.00 0.84 1.73
N VAL A 26 11.16 1.07 0.71
CA VAL A 26 11.58 1.09 -0.70
C VAL A 26 11.96 2.48 -1.22
N LYS A 27 11.72 3.53 -0.43
CA LYS A 27 12.00 4.93 -0.78
C LYS A 27 13.40 5.20 -1.36
N PRO A 28 14.50 4.61 -0.85
CA PRO A 28 15.83 4.83 -1.42
C PRO A 28 15.97 4.35 -2.87
N PHE A 29 15.08 3.45 -3.32
CA PHE A 29 15.09 2.84 -4.64
C PHE A 29 14.03 3.45 -5.58
N LEU A 30 13.27 4.44 -5.10
CA LEU A 30 12.22 5.12 -5.86
C LEU A 30 12.67 6.51 -6.29
N LYS A 31 12.20 6.93 -7.46
CA LYS A 31 12.20 8.36 -7.82
C LYS A 31 11.20 9.10 -6.92
N GLU A 32 11.49 10.37 -6.64
CA GLU A 32 10.63 11.22 -5.79
C GLU A 32 9.17 11.26 -6.27
N GLU A 33 8.95 11.34 -7.58
CA GLU A 33 7.61 11.35 -8.19
C GLU A 33 6.86 10.04 -7.95
N ALA A 34 7.54 8.89 -8.10
CA ALA A 34 6.95 7.57 -7.85
C ALA A 34 6.57 7.41 -6.37
N PHE A 35 7.45 7.82 -5.46
CA PHE A 35 7.16 7.83 -4.03
C PHE A 35 5.93 8.69 -3.70
N LYS A 36 5.86 9.92 -4.24
CA LYS A 36 4.73 10.82 -4.04
C LYS A 36 3.42 10.24 -4.56
N GLU A 37 3.44 9.62 -5.75
CA GLU A 37 2.23 9.05 -6.34
C GLU A 37 1.73 7.82 -5.55
N ILE A 38 2.62 6.89 -5.18
CA ILE A 38 2.23 5.73 -4.36
C ILE A 38 1.68 6.20 -3.01
N LYS A 39 2.36 7.15 -2.35
CA LYS A 39 1.87 7.75 -1.10
C LYS A 39 0.47 8.34 -1.26
N LYS A 40 0.24 9.09 -2.34
CA LYS A 40 -1.06 9.71 -2.63
C LYS A 40 -2.17 8.67 -2.80
N GLN A 41 -1.87 7.50 -3.38
CA GLN A 41 -2.84 6.41 -3.50
C GLN A 41 -3.12 5.74 -2.15
N ILE A 42 -2.12 5.53 -1.29
CA ILE A 42 -2.33 5.06 0.09
C ILE A 42 -3.16 6.08 0.90
N ASP A 43 -2.85 7.37 0.79
CA ASP A 43 -3.60 8.46 1.44
C ASP A 43 -5.06 8.50 0.94
N ARG A 44 -5.31 8.19 -0.34
CA ARG A 44 -6.67 8.11 -0.90
C ARG A 44 -7.39 6.87 -0.37
N LEU A 45 -6.73 5.72 -0.37
CA LEU A 45 -7.29 4.47 0.14
C LEU A 45 -7.73 4.61 1.61
N SER A 46 -6.92 5.27 2.46
CA SER A 46 -7.26 5.45 3.88
C SER A 46 -8.58 6.18 4.10
N ARG A 47 -8.92 7.15 3.24
CA ARG A 47 -10.17 7.91 3.29
C ARG A 47 -11.32 7.28 2.51
N THR A 48 -11.09 6.21 1.76
CA THR A 48 -12.07 5.58 0.88
C THR A 48 -12.87 4.50 1.62
N HIS A 49 -14.20 4.59 1.68
CA HIS A 49 -15.02 3.58 2.38
C HIS A 49 -14.78 2.17 1.83
N ALA A 50 -14.68 1.16 2.71
CA ALA A 50 -14.30 -0.20 2.34
C ALA A 50 -15.22 -0.80 1.26
N ASP A 51 -16.51 -0.53 1.35
CA ASP A 51 -17.53 -1.02 0.41
C ASP A 51 -17.61 -0.23 -0.90
N SER A 52 -16.77 0.79 -1.10
CA SER A 52 -16.77 1.53 -2.36
C SER A 52 -16.16 0.69 -3.49
N SER A 53 -16.70 0.84 -4.70
CA SER A 53 -16.16 0.21 -5.91
C SER A 53 -14.70 0.58 -6.19
N ASP A 54 -14.27 1.74 -5.70
CA ASP A 54 -12.90 2.24 -5.87
C ASP A 54 -11.91 1.60 -4.90
N SER A 55 -12.36 1.12 -3.73
CA SER A 55 -11.49 0.59 -2.65
C SER A 55 -10.62 -0.56 -3.13
N ALA A 56 -11.24 -1.57 -3.76
CA ALA A 56 -10.52 -2.73 -4.30
C ALA A 56 -9.51 -2.34 -5.39
N THR A 57 -9.87 -1.37 -6.24
CA THR A 57 -8.98 -0.89 -7.31
C THR A 57 -7.76 -0.16 -6.74
N LEU A 58 -7.97 0.71 -5.74
CA LEU A 58 -6.89 1.43 -5.06
C LEU A 58 -5.98 0.50 -4.27
N GLN A 59 -6.56 -0.48 -3.55
CA GLN A 59 -5.80 -1.49 -2.82
C GLN A 59 -4.90 -2.28 -3.76
N ASN A 60 -5.46 -2.82 -4.84
CA ASN A 60 -4.69 -3.61 -5.81
C ASN A 60 -3.55 -2.80 -6.45
N TYR A 61 -3.77 -1.51 -6.73
CA TYR A 61 -2.71 -0.63 -7.22
C TYR A 61 -1.58 -0.49 -6.21
N VAL A 62 -1.92 -0.20 -4.94
CA VAL A 62 -0.93 -0.03 -3.86
C VAL A 62 -0.14 -1.33 -3.65
N GLU A 63 -0.82 -2.48 -3.59
CA GLU A 63 -0.18 -3.79 -3.43
C GLU A 63 0.75 -4.11 -4.59
N THR A 64 0.27 -3.98 -5.82
CA THR A 64 1.10 -4.23 -7.02
C THR A 64 2.36 -3.38 -7.02
N MET A 65 2.25 -2.09 -6.67
CA MET A 65 3.41 -1.20 -6.62
C MET A 65 4.37 -1.57 -5.50
N LEU A 66 3.88 -1.94 -4.32
CA LEU A 66 4.72 -2.28 -3.17
C LEU A 66 5.32 -3.70 -3.24
N ASP A 67 4.76 -4.59 -4.05
CA ASP A 67 5.26 -5.94 -4.27
C ASP A 67 6.41 -6.01 -5.29
N VAL A 68 6.66 -4.92 -6.03
CA VAL A 68 7.86 -4.82 -6.88
C VAL A 68 9.10 -4.90 -5.98
N PRO A 69 10.06 -5.80 -6.27
CA PRO A 69 11.22 -6.03 -5.42
C PRO A 69 12.29 -4.94 -5.64
N PHE A 70 11.93 -3.68 -5.39
CA PHE A 70 12.83 -2.54 -5.55
C PHE A 70 14.12 -2.74 -4.76
N GLY A 71 15.25 -2.45 -5.42
CA GLY A 71 16.57 -2.62 -4.81
C GLY A 71 17.03 -4.07 -4.67
N GLN A 72 16.22 -5.07 -5.03
CA GLN A 72 16.63 -6.47 -5.06
C GLN A 72 17.03 -6.84 -6.49
N TYR A 73 18.29 -7.20 -6.66
CA TYR A 73 18.86 -7.56 -7.95
C TYR A 73 19.47 -8.97 -7.85
N GLU A 74 19.03 -9.86 -8.72
CA GLU A 74 19.64 -11.18 -8.85
C GLU A 74 21.06 -11.07 -9.40
N LYS A 75 22.03 -11.71 -8.75
CA LYS A 75 23.36 -11.89 -9.31
C LYS A 75 23.34 -13.10 -10.25
N LYS A 76 22.73 -12.94 -11.42
CA LYS A 76 22.91 -13.94 -12.48
C LYS A 76 24.30 -13.75 -13.10
N ALA A 77 25.21 -14.67 -12.80
CA ALA A 77 26.39 -14.86 -13.63
C ALA A 77 25.90 -15.29 -15.02
N LEU A 78 26.21 -14.48 -16.03
CA LEU A 78 26.00 -14.80 -17.44
C LEU A 78 26.98 -15.89 -17.89
#